data_AF-A0A955MSL7-F1
#
_entry.id   AF-A0A955MSL7-F1
#
_cell.length_a   1.000
_cell.length_b   1.000
_cell.length_c   1.000
_cell.angle_alpha   90.00
_cell.angle_beta   90.00
_cell.angle_gamma   90.00
#
_symmetry.space_group_name_H-M   'P 1'
#
loop_
_entity.id
_entity.type
_entity.pdbx_description
1 polymer ?
#
loop_
_entity_poly.entity_id
_entity_poly.type
_entity_poly.pdbx_seq_one_letter_code
_entity_poly.pdbx_strand_id
1 'polypeptide(L)'
;MVEMAKAGGCFPRWPSGAGYTNCMIGTPADIMVTESYLKGIRDFDVETAYSKMRQTALDGKPEGTKFAGRGGLESYLNLGWCASEKMSKALGKTFEYSYADWALASLAKALNHPEDAALLSEHAKNYQNLWNEETQFFQPRSSTGEFQAIEPLQLSYTDSEGFLTDDFVEGSAMQWRYAIPFDPEGLVSLFKDRDYFIEELTAFFEGSTKEVGKWNPGPCYWHGNEPYIHSAYLFEAAGRPDLTQKWVRWILENKYSDDYVGLDGNDDGGTLSAWYVFSSLGFYPIAGSTKYEIGSPLFDKATLHMGEAKLEIFADNQSPQNVYLKEVRLNDQPLENYSFDHADIAGGGTLRFPMSGEPSKER
;
A
#
# COMPACT_ATOMS: atom_id res chain seq x y z
N MET A 1 -16.51 -12.52 6.24
CA MET A 1 -15.80 -11.64 7.21
C MET A 1 -16.71 -11.12 8.30
N VAL A 2 -17.81 -10.41 8.00
CA VAL A 2 -18.74 -9.88 9.03
C VAL A 2 -19.28 -10.98 9.96
N GLU A 3 -19.68 -12.13 9.42
CA GLU A 3 -20.14 -13.27 10.25
C GLU A 3 -19.03 -13.83 11.17
N MET A 4 -17.77 -13.80 10.73
CA MET A 4 -16.64 -14.15 11.60
C MET A 4 -16.48 -13.12 12.72
N ALA A 5 -16.68 -11.83 12.43
CA ALA A 5 -16.65 -10.77 13.43
C ALA A 5 -17.81 -10.87 14.44
N LYS A 6 -19.01 -11.30 14.00
CA LYS A 6 -20.13 -11.61 14.90
C LYS A 6 -19.83 -12.80 15.81
N ALA A 7 -19.30 -13.88 15.25
CA ALA A 7 -19.03 -15.11 15.99
C ALA A 7 -17.82 -14.99 16.93
N GLY A 8 -16.74 -14.36 16.48
CA GLY A 8 -15.47 -14.25 17.23
C GLY A 8 -15.26 -12.91 17.93
N GLY A 9 -16.21 -11.99 17.82
CA GLY A 9 -16.22 -10.68 18.47
C GLY A 9 -15.42 -9.59 17.77
N CYS A 10 -14.50 -9.93 16.85
CA CYS A 10 -13.65 -9.01 16.07
C CYS A 10 -13.43 -9.52 14.64
N PHE A 11 -13.10 -8.62 13.72
CA PHE A 11 -12.60 -9.03 12.41
C PHE A 11 -11.28 -9.82 12.54
N PRO A 12 -11.09 -10.91 11.76
CA PRO A 12 -9.80 -11.56 11.69
C PRO A 12 -8.83 -10.72 10.87
N ARG A 13 -7.57 -10.68 11.31
CA ARG A 13 -6.45 -10.14 10.51
C ARG A 13 -6.01 -11.10 9.42
N TRP A 14 -5.82 -12.37 9.76
CA TRP A 14 -5.42 -13.44 8.84
C TRP A 14 -6.13 -14.73 9.26
N PRO A 15 -7.34 -14.95 8.72
CA PRO A 15 -8.09 -16.16 9.05
C PRO A 15 -7.48 -17.37 8.33
N SER A 16 -7.44 -18.51 9.02
CA SER A 16 -7.15 -19.81 8.38
C SER A 16 -8.16 -20.84 8.88
N GLY A 17 -8.87 -21.46 7.94
CA GLY A 17 -10.06 -22.25 8.25
C GLY A 17 -11.07 -21.45 9.08
N ALA A 18 -11.49 -22.00 10.22
CA ALA A 18 -12.42 -21.33 11.15
C ALA A 18 -11.72 -20.47 12.23
N GLY A 19 -10.39 -20.31 12.17
CA GLY A 19 -9.59 -19.75 13.25
C GLY A 19 -8.94 -18.40 12.95
N TYR A 20 -8.44 -17.78 14.03
CA TYR A 20 -7.60 -16.58 13.99
C TYR A 20 -6.15 -17.04 14.13
N THR A 21 -5.31 -16.90 13.09
CA THR A 21 -3.87 -17.19 13.21
C THR A 21 -3.13 -16.03 13.86
N ASN A 22 -3.69 -14.81 13.76
CA ASN A 22 -3.09 -13.53 14.20
C ASN A 22 -1.77 -13.15 13.51
N CYS A 23 -1.36 -13.92 12.52
CA CYS A 23 -0.45 -13.48 11.46
C CYS A 23 -1.14 -12.33 10.68
N MET A 24 -0.48 -11.38 10.03
CA MET A 24 0.75 -10.70 10.49
C MET A 24 0.40 -9.55 11.46
N ILE A 25 0.58 -8.28 11.09
CA ILE A 25 0.25 -7.10 11.93
C ILE A 25 -0.93 -6.28 11.35
N GLY A 26 -1.27 -5.14 11.97
CA GLY A 26 -2.33 -4.26 11.43
C GLY A 26 -3.79 -4.69 11.70
N THR A 27 -4.71 -4.03 11.02
CA THR A 27 -6.14 -4.42 10.96
C THR A 27 -6.64 -4.34 9.50
N PRO A 28 -6.11 -5.21 8.59
CA PRO A 28 -6.33 -5.10 7.14
C PRO A 28 -7.80 -5.30 6.72
N ALA A 29 -8.61 -5.94 7.56
CA ALA A 29 -10.05 -6.04 7.33
C ALA A 29 -10.72 -4.65 7.27
N ASP A 30 -10.19 -3.66 8.00
CA ASP A 30 -10.71 -2.28 8.01
C ASP A 30 -10.59 -1.65 6.62
N ILE A 31 -9.47 -1.90 5.94
CA ILE A 31 -9.17 -1.42 4.59
C ILE A 31 -10.11 -2.09 3.58
N MET A 32 -10.20 -3.42 3.60
CA MET A 32 -11.02 -4.18 2.64
C MET A 32 -12.52 -3.88 2.76
N VAL A 33 -13.05 -3.83 3.99
CA VAL A 33 -14.48 -3.55 4.23
C VAL A 33 -14.82 -2.11 3.81
N THR A 34 -13.95 -1.15 4.16
CA THR A 34 -14.09 0.25 3.73
C THR A 34 -14.14 0.33 2.22
N GLU A 35 -13.14 -0.21 1.53
CA GLU A 35 -13.04 -0.14 0.07
C GLU A 35 -14.27 -0.74 -0.61
N SER A 36 -14.71 -1.91 -0.14
CA SER A 36 -15.93 -2.57 -0.63
C SER A 36 -17.14 -1.62 -0.55
N TYR A 37 -17.37 -1.01 0.62
CA TYR A 37 -18.48 -0.09 0.83
C TYR A 37 -18.39 1.15 -0.06
N LEU A 38 -17.20 1.76 -0.16
CA LEU A 38 -16.96 2.95 -0.96
C LEU A 38 -17.17 2.68 -2.46
N LYS A 39 -16.78 1.50 -2.96
CA LYS A 39 -17.01 1.05 -4.34
C LYS A 39 -18.43 0.55 -4.62
N GLY A 40 -19.33 0.60 -3.64
CA GLY A 40 -20.75 0.27 -3.82
C GLY A 40 -21.14 -1.17 -3.52
N ILE A 41 -20.19 -2.01 -3.09
CA ILE A 41 -20.48 -3.35 -2.56
C ILE A 41 -20.96 -3.17 -1.12
N ARG A 42 -22.28 -3.20 -0.90
CA ARG A 42 -22.92 -2.83 0.38
C ARG A 42 -23.93 -3.87 0.86
N ASP A 43 -23.95 -5.05 0.25
CA ASP A 43 -24.85 -6.17 0.54
C ASP A 43 -24.40 -6.99 1.77
N PHE A 44 -23.97 -6.29 2.82
CA PHE A 44 -23.60 -6.87 4.11
C PHE A 44 -24.07 -6.00 5.26
N ASP A 45 -23.97 -6.51 6.48
CA ASP A 45 -24.34 -5.80 7.71
C ASP A 45 -23.28 -4.72 8.06
N VAL A 46 -23.41 -3.57 7.39
CA VAL A 46 -22.47 -2.44 7.45
C VAL A 46 -22.38 -1.85 8.85
N GLU A 47 -23.51 -1.71 9.54
CA GLU A 47 -23.54 -1.17 10.91
C GLU A 47 -22.74 -2.05 11.88
N THR A 48 -22.94 -3.38 11.82
CA THR A 48 -22.14 -4.30 12.62
C THR A 48 -20.68 -4.25 12.22
N ALA A 49 -20.38 -4.19 10.92
CA ALA A 49 -19.01 -4.11 10.44
C ALA A 49 -18.31 -2.86 11.00
N TYR A 50 -18.90 -1.68 10.83
CA TYR A 50 -18.37 -0.41 11.30
C TYR A 50 -18.17 -0.41 12.83
N SER A 51 -19.19 -0.85 13.58
CA SER A 51 -19.10 -0.94 15.04
C SER A 51 -17.92 -1.79 15.52
N LYS A 52 -17.66 -2.93 14.87
CA LYS A 52 -16.54 -3.83 15.22
C LYS A 52 -15.17 -3.29 14.83
N MET A 53 -15.06 -2.62 13.68
CA MET A 53 -13.81 -1.97 13.25
C MET A 53 -13.47 -0.80 14.17
N ARG A 54 -14.45 0.08 14.44
CA ARG A 54 -14.34 1.19 15.38
C ARG A 54 -13.92 0.72 16.78
N GLN A 55 -14.59 -0.30 17.32
CA GLN A 55 -14.24 -0.89 18.61
C GLN A 55 -12.77 -1.33 18.63
N THR A 56 -12.33 -2.05 17.60
CA THR A 56 -10.94 -2.53 17.50
C THR A 56 -9.94 -1.38 17.43
N ALA A 57 -10.28 -0.31 16.70
CA ALA A 57 -9.42 0.85 16.47
C ALA A 57 -9.29 1.78 17.69
N LEU A 58 -10.36 1.95 18.47
CA LEU A 58 -10.42 2.97 19.53
C LEU A 58 -10.52 2.41 20.95
N ASP A 59 -11.14 1.24 21.11
CA ASP A 59 -11.42 0.64 22.43
C ASP A 59 -10.62 -0.65 22.68
N GLY A 60 -10.06 -1.23 21.62
CA GLY A 60 -9.34 -2.50 21.64
C GLY A 60 -10.24 -3.71 21.46
N LYS A 61 -9.66 -4.90 21.64
CA LYS A 61 -10.41 -6.16 21.49
C LYS A 61 -11.27 -6.44 22.73
N PRO A 62 -12.47 -7.01 22.57
CA PRO A 62 -13.23 -7.55 23.70
C PRO A 62 -12.42 -8.61 24.46
N GLU A 63 -12.70 -8.74 25.76
CA GLU A 63 -12.10 -9.78 26.59
C GLU A 63 -12.51 -11.18 26.10
N GLY A 64 -11.59 -12.15 26.20
CA GLY A 64 -11.85 -13.52 25.79
C GLY A 64 -11.86 -13.79 24.28
N THR A 65 -11.68 -12.78 23.42
CA THR A 65 -11.58 -13.01 21.96
C THR A 65 -10.24 -13.62 21.57
N LYS A 66 -10.25 -14.49 20.54
CA LYS A 66 -9.05 -15.12 19.96
C LYS A 66 -8.22 -14.18 19.09
N PHE A 67 -8.81 -13.09 18.61
CA PHE A 67 -8.07 -12.04 17.90
C PHE A 67 -7.06 -11.36 18.84
N ALA A 68 -5.88 -11.02 18.33
CA ALA A 68 -4.83 -10.37 19.12
C ALA A 68 -5.07 -8.86 19.32
N GLY A 69 -5.97 -8.24 18.55
CA GLY A 69 -6.22 -6.79 18.63
C GLY A 69 -5.11 -5.95 18.02
N ARG A 70 -5.21 -4.63 18.22
CA ARG A 70 -4.11 -3.69 18.01
C ARG A 70 -3.19 -3.73 19.22
N GLY A 71 -2.06 -4.42 19.12
CA GLY A 71 -1.07 -4.45 20.18
C GLY A 71 -0.45 -3.06 20.33
N GLY A 72 -0.37 -2.53 21.56
CA GLY A 72 0.13 -1.17 21.78
C GLY A 72 -0.87 -0.05 21.57
N LEU A 73 -2.16 -0.37 21.52
CA LEU A 73 -3.22 0.61 21.28
C LEU A 73 -3.14 1.81 22.23
N GLU A 74 -2.89 1.60 23.53
CA GLU A 74 -2.76 2.69 24.50
C GLU A 74 -1.64 3.67 24.13
N SER A 75 -0.46 3.18 23.74
CA SER A 75 0.61 4.08 23.26
C SER A 75 0.23 4.75 21.95
N TYR A 76 -0.39 4.02 21.02
CA TYR A 76 -0.79 4.57 19.73
C TYR A 76 -1.78 5.73 19.88
N LEU A 77 -2.80 5.57 20.72
CA LEU A 77 -3.83 6.58 20.97
C LEU A 77 -3.30 7.77 21.78
N ASN A 78 -2.46 7.52 22.79
CA ASN A 78 -2.00 8.60 23.70
C ASN A 78 -0.76 9.34 23.20
N LEU A 79 0.10 8.69 22.44
CA LEU A 79 1.37 9.25 21.95
C LEU A 79 1.31 9.59 20.46
N GLY A 80 0.47 8.90 19.69
CA GLY A 80 0.50 8.96 18.22
C GLY A 80 1.53 8.02 17.59
N TRP A 81 2.06 7.05 18.34
CA TRP A 81 2.85 5.92 17.83
C TRP A 81 2.85 4.75 18.82
N CYS A 82 3.11 3.54 18.33
CA CYS A 82 3.42 2.41 19.20
C CYS A 82 4.83 2.58 19.75
N ALA A 83 4.98 2.62 21.08
CA ALA A 83 6.29 2.82 21.72
C ALA A 83 7.19 1.58 21.57
N SER A 84 8.43 1.78 21.10
CA SER A 84 9.35 0.69 20.74
C SER A 84 9.77 -0.19 21.91
N GLU A 85 9.95 0.36 23.11
CA GLU A 85 10.33 -0.42 24.30
C GLU A 85 9.15 -1.20 24.92
N LYS A 86 7.91 -0.93 24.48
CA LYS A 86 6.70 -1.58 25.00
C LYS A 86 6.27 -2.79 24.19
N MET A 87 6.76 -2.96 22.95
CA MET A 87 6.40 -4.08 22.09
C MET A 87 7.33 -4.27 20.89
N SER A 88 7.32 -5.49 20.36
CA SER A 88 7.92 -5.79 19.06
C SER A 88 7.18 -5.12 17.90
N LYS A 89 7.90 -4.86 16.80
CA LYS A 89 7.35 -4.40 15.51
C LYS A 89 6.57 -3.09 15.62
N ALA A 90 7.01 -2.20 16.52
CA ALA A 90 6.26 -1.02 16.91
C ALA A 90 6.10 -0.01 15.75
N LEU A 91 7.15 0.19 14.94
CA LEU A 91 7.09 1.05 13.75
C LEU A 91 6.12 0.47 12.72
N GLY A 92 6.28 -0.80 12.35
CA GLY A 92 5.38 -1.45 11.40
C GLY A 92 3.91 -1.42 11.85
N LYS A 93 3.64 -1.63 13.14
CA LYS A 93 2.28 -1.51 13.70
C LYS A 93 1.72 -0.09 13.58
N THR A 94 2.54 0.94 13.84
CA THR A 94 2.10 2.33 13.73
C THR A 94 1.67 2.65 12.30
N PHE A 95 2.43 2.20 11.31
CA PHE A 95 2.13 2.36 9.88
C PHE A 95 0.81 1.69 9.50
N GLU A 96 0.67 0.41 9.86
CA GLU A 96 -0.52 -0.38 9.55
C GLU A 96 -1.78 0.14 10.24
N TYR A 97 -1.66 0.69 11.46
CA TYR A 97 -2.78 1.32 12.16
C TYR A 97 -3.14 2.66 11.53
N SER A 98 -2.14 3.47 11.13
CA SER A 98 -2.39 4.70 10.38
C SER A 98 -3.10 4.44 9.05
N TYR A 99 -2.72 3.39 8.33
CA TYR A 99 -3.40 3.01 7.09
C TYR A 99 -4.84 2.56 7.36
N ALA A 100 -5.04 1.66 8.33
CA ALA A 100 -6.37 1.21 8.70
C ALA A 100 -7.28 2.38 9.17
N ASP A 101 -6.74 3.34 9.93
CA ASP A 101 -7.47 4.52 10.40
C ASP A 101 -7.79 5.49 9.27
N TRP A 102 -6.91 5.66 8.28
CA TRP A 102 -7.20 6.42 7.07
C TRP A 102 -8.39 5.85 6.29
N ALA A 103 -8.43 4.52 6.12
CA ALA A 103 -9.55 3.86 5.46
C ALA A 103 -10.83 4.00 6.32
N LEU A 104 -10.74 3.68 7.61
CA LEU A 104 -11.89 3.73 8.50
C LEU A 104 -12.46 5.15 8.67
N ALA A 105 -11.62 6.19 8.61
CA ALA A 105 -12.05 7.59 8.58
C ALA A 105 -12.94 7.88 7.35
N SER A 106 -12.56 7.35 6.19
CA SER A 106 -13.34 7.49 4.95
C SER A 106 -14.70 6.78 5.06
N LEU A 107 -14.73 5.60 5.68
CA LEU A 107 -15.99 4.90 5.96
C LEU A 107 -16.86 5.65 6.97
N ALA A 108 -16.27 6.13 8.08
CA ALA A 108 -16.96 6.90 9.11
C ALA A 108 -17.64 8.15 8.49
N LYS A 109 -16.93 8.85 7.60
CA LYS A 109 -17.49 9.98 6.84
C LYS A 109 -18.66 9.54 5.96
N ALA A 110 -18.53 8.44 5.23
CA ALA A 110 -19.58 7.93 4.35
C ALA A 110 -20.83 7.42 5.11
N LEU A 111 -20.68 7.05 6.38
CA LEU A 111 -21.76 6.63 7.28
C LEU A 111 -22.30 7.76 8.17
N ASN A 112 -21.85 9.00 7.97
CA ASN A 112 -22.25 10.17 8.77
C ASN A 112 -21.85 10.10 10.26
N HIS A 113 -20.65 9.60 10.56
CA HIS A 113 -20.00 9.68 11.87
C HIS A 113 -18.86 10.72 11.86
N PRO A 114 -19.15 12.03 11.89
CA PRO A 114 -18.15 13.08 11.68
C PRO A 114 -17.09 13.16 12.78
N GLU A 115 -17.43 12.85 14.04
CA GLU A 115 -16.47 12.85 15.15
C GLU A 115 -15.43 11.74 14.99
N ASP A 116 -15.88 10.51 14.69
CA ASP A 116 -14.99 9.39 14.42
C ASP A 116 -14.16 9.64 13.15
N ALA A 117 -14.76 10.22 12.10
CA ALA A 117 -14.04 10.56 10.87
C ALA A 117 -12.91 11.58 11.13
N ALA A 118 -13.15 12.60 11.96
CA ALA A 118 -12.12 13.57 12.32
C ALA A 118 -11.00 12.93 13.15
N LEU A 119 -11.33 12.19 14.19
CA LEU A 119 -10.36 11.52 15.06
C LEU A 119 -9.48 10.52 14.29
N LEU A 120 -10.10 9.66 13.49
CA LEU A 120 -9.37 8.67 12.69
C LEU A 120 -8.52 9.34 11.59
N SER A 121 -8.94 10.49 11.06
CA SER A 121 -8.11 11.28 10.12
C SER A 121 -6.86 11.88 10.80
N GLU A 122 -6.93 12.17 12.10
CA GLU A 122 -5.75 12.58 12.87
C GLU A 122 -4.82 11.37 13.10
N HIS A 123 -5.37 10.23 13.51
CA HIS A 123 -4.59 8.99 13.70
C HIS A 123 -3.96 8.47 12.39
N ALA A 124 -4.61 8.69 11.25
CA ALA A 124 -4.07 8.38 9.93
C ALA A 124 -2.69 9.03 9.68
N LYS A 125 -2.39 10.15 10.35
CA LYS A 125 -1.11 10.86 10.23
C LYS A 125 -0.06 10.41 11.24
N ASN A 126 -0.37 9.46 12.13
CA ASN A 126 0.54 9.00 13.18
C ASN A 126 1.88 8.43 12.67
N TYR A 127 1.94 7.90 11.44
CA TYR A 127 3.20 7.49 10.81
C TYR A 127 4.23 8.63 10.73
N GLN A 128 3.78 9.88 10.58
CA GLN A 128 4.63 11.07 10.52
C GLN A 128 5.41 11.29 11.83
N ASN A 129 4.86 10.85 12.97
CA ASN A 129 5.52 10.97 14.28
C ASN A 129 6.77 10.10 14.41
N LEU A 130 7.00 9.17 13.47
CA LEU A 130 8.17 8.31 13.42
C LEU A 130 9.24 8.81 12.44
N TRP A 131 8.99 9.90 11.72
CA TRP A 131 9.97 10.46 10.79
C TRP A 131 11.03 11.24 11.53
N ASN A 132 12.31 10.91 11.31
CA ASN A 132 13.43 11.70 11.79
C ASN A 132 14.01 12.55 10.63
N GLU A 133 13.83 13.86 10.71
CA GLU A 133 14.32 14.82 9.71
C GLU A 133 15.85 14.81 9.56
N GLU A 134 16.61 14.48 10.61
CA GLU A 134 18.08 14.46 10.54
C GLU A 134 18.57 13.27 9.70
N THR A 135 18.02 12.08 9.96
CA THR A 135 18.44 10.85 9.28
C THR A 135 17.71 10.64 7.95
N GLN A 136 16.56 11.28 7.75
CA GLN A 136 15.66 11.07 6.60
C GLN A 136 15.11 9.64 6.51
N PHE A 137 14.93 9.00 7.67
CA PHE A 137 14.28 7.68 7.80
C PHE A 137 13.19 7.71 8.86
N PHE A 138 12.28 6.76 8.75
CA PHE A 138 11.43 6.40 9.86
C PHE A 138 12.24 5.63 10.90
N GLN A 139 12.14 6.05 12.16
CA GLN A 139 12.84 5.46 13.27
C GLN A 139 11.86 5.05 14.37
N PRO A 140 12.10 3.92 15.05
CA PRO A 140 11.34 3.55 16.24
C PRO A 140 11.44 4.66 17.27
N ARG A 141 10.36 4.86 18.02
CA ARG A 141 10.29 5.95 18.98
C ARG A 141 9.81 5.42 20.32
N SER A 142 10.54 5.77 21.39
CA SER A 142 10.22 5.31 22.74
C SER A 142 8.99 6.02 23.30
N SER A 143 8.46 5.58 24.44
CA SER A 143 7.39 6.33 25.11
C SER A 143 7.82 7.69 25.69
N THR A 144 9.12 7.95 25.82
CA THR A 144 9.66 9.27 26.18
C THR A 144 9.82 10.19 24.97
N GLY A 145 9.59 9.69 23.75
CA GLY A 145 9.70 10.44 22.50
C GLY A 145 11.07 10.39 21.85
N GLU A 146 12.01 9.59 22.37
CA GLU A 146 13.36 9.44 21.83
C GLU A 146 13.39 8.48 20.64
N PHE A 147 14.00 8.91 19.53
CA PHE A 147 14.28 8.03 18.39
C PHE A 147 15.35 7.00 18.74
N GLN A 148 15.09 5.76 18.36
CA GLN A 148 16.05 4.66 18.47
C GLN A 148 16.95 4.64 17.24
N ALA A 149 18.24 4.40 17.44
CA ALA A 149 19.19 4.26 16.35
C ALA A 149 18.80 3.07 15.44
N ILE A 150 19.03 3.23 14.15
CA ILE A 150 18.76 2.20 13.14
C ILE A 150 19.99 2.03 12.26
N GLU A 151 20.16 0.83 11.72
CA GLU A 151 21.05 0.56 10.59
C GLU A 151 20.16 0.39 9.35
N PRO A 152 20.19 1.32 8.36
CA PRO A 152 19.15 1.39 7.33
C PRO A 152 18.93 0.12 6.50
N LEU A 153 19.97 -0.69 6.34
CA LEU A 153 19.96 -1.92 5.54
C LEU A 153 19.79 -3.19 6.38
N GLN A 154 19.73 -3.07 7.71
CA GLN A 154 19.54 -4.19 8.60
C GLN A 154 18.13 -4.77 8.42
N LEU A 155 18.04 -6.06 8.09
CA LEU A 155 16.78 -6.75 7.89
C LEU A 155 16.18 -7.21 9.23
N SER A 156 14.85 -7.31 9.29
CA SER A 156 14.13 -7.89 10.44
C SER A 156 13.82 -9.38 10.31
N TYR A 157 14.20 -9.98 9.18
CA TYR A 157 14.04 -11.40 8.88
C TYR A 157 15.21 -11.87 8.02
N THR A 158 15.63 -13.11 8.23
CA THR A 158 16.65 -13.81 7.43
C THR A 158 17.97 -13.05 7.30
N ASP A 159 18.75 -13.02 8.38
CA ASP A 159 20.15 -12.62 8.35
C ASP A 159 21.01 -13.83 8.74
N SER A 160 21.91 -14.23 7.84
CA SER A 160 22.89 -15.29 8.10
C SER A 160 23.96 -14.89 9.13
N GLU A 161 24.08 -13.60 9.45
CA GLU A 161 25.11 -13.04 10.35
C GLU A 161 24.59 -12.68 11.76
N GLY A 162 23.29 -12.82 12.01
CA GLY A 162 22.72 -12.81 13.37
C GLY A 162 22.35 -11.45 13.96
N PHE A 163 22.21 -10.40 13.15
CA PHE A 163 21.80 -9.07 13.63
C PHE A 163 20.47 -8.66 12.99
N LEU A 164 19.36 -9.24 13.46
CA LEU A 164 18.01 -8.83 13.05
C LEU A 164 17.51 -7.66 13.91
N THR A 165 16.89 -6.66 13.27
CA THR A 165 16.08 -5.66 13.99
C THR A 165 14.66 -6.21 14.25
N ASP A 166 14.03 -5.82 15.34
CA ASP A 166 12.62 -6.16 15.65
C ASP A 166 11.66 -4.99 15.35
N ASP A 167 12.15 -3.92 14.75
CA ASP A 167 11.40 -2.69 14.57
C ASP A 167 10.47 -2.72 13.35
N PHE A 168 10.93 -3.39 12.29
CA PHE A 168 10.26 -3.54 11.00
C PHE A 168 9.67 -4.94 10.86
N VAL A 169 8.64 -5.12 10.04
CA VAL A 169 8.13 -6.46 9.69
C VAL A 169 8.63 -6.82 8.32
N GLU A 170 9.38 -7.92 8.26
CA GLU A 170 9.89 -8.52 7.02
C GLU A 170 10.62 -7.52 6.10
N GLY A 171 11.44 -6.64 6.66
CA GLY A 171 12.19 -5.68 5.86
C GLY A 171 13.23 -4.90 6.63
N SER A 172 13.77 -3.87 5.99
CA SER A 172 14.69 -2.90 6.56
C SER A 172 14.08 -1.50 6.64
N ALA A 173 14.76 -0.57 7.33
CA ALA A 173 14.34 0.83 7.33
C ALA A 173 14.35 1.45 5.93
N MET A 174 15.29 1.03 5.06
CA MET A 174 15.34 1.45 3.66
C MET A 174 14.07 1.06 2.89
N GLN A 175 13.60 -0.17 3.08
CA GLN A 175 12.39 -0.64 2.41
C GLN A 175 11.12 0.00 2.98
N TRP A 176 11.03 0.09 4.31
CA TRP A 176 9.91 0.71 5.00
C TRP A 176 9.85 2.24 4.85
N ARG A 177 10.92 2.88 4.37
CA ARG A 177 10.97 4.30 4.01
C ARG A 177 9.89 4.70 3.01
N TYR A 178 9.43 3.75 2.21
CA TYR A 178 8.44 3.95 1.15
C TYR A 178 7.10 3.23 1.43
N ALA A 179 6.85 2.78 2.66
CA ALA A 179 5.69 1.95 3.00
C ALA A 179 4.42 2.75 3.37
N ILE A 180 4.14 3.86 2.67
CA ILE A 180 2.96 4.72 2.91
C ILE A 180 2.14 4.84 1.60
N PRO A 181 1.27 3.86 1.29
CA PRO A 181 0.49 3.87 0.04
C PRO A 181 -0.70 4.83 0.07
N PHE A 182 -1.19 5.17 1.26
CA PHE A 182 -2.47 5.84 1.46
C PHE A 182 -2.39 7.36 1.57
N ASP A 183 -1.18 7.90 1.77
CA ASP A 183 -0.89 9.33 1.86
C ASP A 183 0.45 9.64 1.16
N PRO A 184 0.55 9.41 -0.16
CA PRO A 184 1.82 9.54 -0.87
C PRO A 184 2.32 10.99 -0.91
N GLU A 185 1.43 12.00 -1.00
CA GLU A 185 1.81 13.41 -0.88
C GLU A 185 2.32 13.75 0.53
N GLY A 186 1.68 13.21 1.56
CA GLY A 186 2.14 13.33 2.94
C GLY A 186 3.52 12.72 3.12
N LEU A 187 3.78 11.53 2.54
CA LEU A 187 5.12 10.92 2.55
C LEU A 187 6.17 11.81 1.86
N VAL A 188 5.89 12.30 0.64
CA VAL A 188 6.82 13.19 -0.08
C VAL A 188 7.14 14.43 0.75
N SER A 189 6.15 14.97 1.48
CA SER A 189 6.34 16.17 2.31
C SER A 189 7.26 15.99 3.52
N LEU A 190 7.55 14.75 3.94
CA LEU A 190 8.47 14.47 5.04
C LEU A 190 9.95 14.58 4.62
N PHE A 191 10.24 14.32 3.35
CA PHE A 191 11.60 14.41 2.83
C PHE A 191 12.06 15.88 2.76
N LYS A 192 13.38 16.10 2.79
CA LYS A 192 14.00 17.45 2.71
C LYS A 192 13.32 18.35 1.69
N ASP A 193 13.13 17.82 0.50
CA ASP A 193 12.35 18.41 -0.58
C ASP A 193 11.95 17.31 -1.58
N ARG A 194 11.16 17.71 -2.57
CA ARG A 194 10.65 16.83 -3.63
C ARG A 194 11.77 16.27 -4.51
N ASP A 195 12.79 17.05 -4.82
CA ASP A 195 13.88 16.61 -5.70
C ASP A 195 14.74 15.54 -5.01
N TYR A 196 14.99 15.72 -3.71
CA TYR A 196 15.63 14.73 -2.85
C TYR A 196 14.81 13.43 -2.76
N PHE A 197 13.49 13.52 -2.62
CA PHE A 197 12.63 12.33 -2.67
C PHE A 197 12.78 11.57 -4.00
N ILE A 198 12.73 12.29 -5.12
CA ILE A 198 12.87 11.70 -6.47
C ILE A 198 14.24 11.04 -6.62
N GLU A 199 15.32 11.69 -6.18
CA GLU A 199 16.68 11.15 -6.23
C GLU A 199 16.80 9.86 -5.41
N GLU A 200 16.33 9.87 -4.16
CA GLU A 200 16.44 8.72 -3.26
C GLU A 200 15.57 7.54 -3.73
N LEU A 201 14.33 7.79 -4.16
CA LEU A 201 13.48 6.73 -4.71
C LEU A 201 14.04 6.18 -6.02
N THR A 202 14.66 7.03 -6.86
CA THR A 202 15.37 6.56 -8.06
C THR A 202 16.55 5.67 -7.69
N ALA A 203 17.37 6.10 -6.73
CA ALA A 203 18.50 5.31 -6.23
C ALA A 203 18.06 3.97 -5.62
N PHE A 204 16.93 3.95 -4.91
CA PHE A 204 16.31 2.73 -4.39
C PHE A 204 16.01 1.73 -5.52
N PHE A 205 15.41 2.17 -6.62
CA PHE A 205 15.18 1.28 -7.76
C PHE A 205 16.46 0.93 -8.53
N GLU A 206 17.40 1.86 -8.72
CA GLU A 206 18.66 1.61 -9.43
C GLU A 206 19.59 0.64 -8.67
N GLY A 207 19.54 0.64 -7.34
CA GLY A 207 20.27 -0.29 -6.48
C GLY A 207 19.70 -1.70 -6.42
N SER A 208 18.58 -1.97 -7.12
CA SER A 208 17.84 -3.22 -7.02
C SER A 208 18.32 -4.26 -8.03
N THR A 209 18.37 -5.53 -7.60
CA THR A 209 18.69 -6.65 -8.49
C THR A 209 17.52 -6.98 -9.42
N LYS A 210 17.83 -7.45 -10.63
CA LYS A 210 16.86 -8.01 -11.58
C LYS A 210 16.59 -9.49 -11.35
N GLU A 211 17.35 -10.15 -10.48
CA GLU A 211 17.14 -11.56 -10.19
C GLU A 211 15.81 -11.76 -9.45
N VAL A 212 15.19 -12.92 -9.71
CA VAL A 212 13.94 -13.39 -9.11
C VAL A 212 14.16 -14.68 -8.33
N GLY A 213 13.21 -15.02 -7.45
CA GLY A 213 13.25 -16.25 -6.66
C GLY A 213 14.41 -16.30 -5.65
N LYS A 214 14.93 -15.14 -5.24
CA LYS A 214 15.98 -15.07 -4.21
C LYS A 214 15.37 -14.96 -2.83
N TRP A 215 15.96 -15.69 -1.89
CA TRP A 215 15.57 -15.65 -0.48
C TRP A 215 16.07 -14.38 0.24
N ASN A 216 17.12 -13.73 -0.29
CA ASN A 216 17.64 -12.49 0.26
C ASN A 216 17.04 -11.31 -0.52
N PRO A 217 16.32 -10.38 0.14
CA PRO A 217 15.71 -9.23 -0.52
C PRO A 217 16.73 -8.22 -1.07
N GLY A 218 17.99 -8.28 -0.63
CA GLY A 218 18.99 -7.27 -0.94
C GLY A 218 18.71 -5.93 -0.22
N PRO A 219 19.53 -4.90 -0.50
CA PRO A 219 19.51 -3.64 0.26
C PRO A 219 18.39 -2.67 -0.16
N CYS A 220 17.74 -2.91 -1.30
CA CYS A 220 16.88 -1.95 -1.98
C CYS A 220 15.49 -2.55 -2.31
N TYR A 221 14.88 -2.16 -3.43
CA TYR A 221 13.57 -2.65 -3.82
C TYR A 221 13.62 -4.17 -4.08
N TRP A 222 12.77 -4.88 -3.33
CA TRP A 222 12.51 -6.30 -3.52
C TRP A 222 11.04 -6.50 -3.81
N HIS A 223 10.71 -7.16 -4.92
CA HIS A 223 9.30 -7.27 -5.29
C HIS A 223 8.56 -8.34 -4.48
N GLY A 224 9.30 -9.19 -3.77
CA GLY A 224 8.77 -10.33 -3.03
C GLY A 224 8.12 -10.04 -1.68
N ASN A 225 7.92 -8.77 -1.29
CA ASN A 225 7.26 -8.41 -0.04
C ASN A 225 6.35 -7.19 -0.15
N GLU A 226 5.17 -7.27 0.47
CA GLU A 226 4.02 -6.37 0.28
C GLU A 226 4.17 -4.92 0.73
N PRO A 227 4.86 -4.57 1.84
CA PRO A 227 4.73 -3.23 2.43
C PRO A 227 5.12 -2.08 1.48
N TYR A 228 5.92 -2.37 0.45
CA TYR A 228 6.48 -1.39 -0.48
C TYR A 228 6.33 -1.80 -1.97
N ILE A 229 5.46 -2.75 -2.31
CA ILE A 229 5.23 -3.08 -3.74
C ILE A 229 4.60 -1.93 -4.54
N HIS A 230 4.02 -0.94 -3.87
CA HIS A 230 3.46 0.27 -4.47
C HIS A 230 4.51 1.36 -4.76
N SER A 231 5.76 1.23 -4.32
CA SER A 231 6.74 2.33 -4.33
C SER A 231 7.00 2.96 -5.69
N ALA A 232 6.81 2.23 -6.79
CA ALA A 232 6.98 2.78 -8.14
C ALA A 232 5.92 3.84 -8.47
N TYR A 233 4.73 3.75 -7.86
CA TYR A 233 3.65 4.69 -8.06
C TYR A 233 3.82 6.00 -7.27
N LEU A 234 4.69 6.01 -6.26
CA LEU A 234 4.96 7.21 -5.45
C LEU A 234 5.61 8.37 -6.25
N PHE A 235 6.23 8.08 -7.40
CA PHE A 235 6.75 9.15 -8.26
C PHE A 235 5.65 10.06 -8.80
N GLU A 236 4.41 9.58 -8.94
CA GLU A 236 3.27 10.40 -9.34
C GLU A 236 3.03 11.55 -8.34
N ALA A 237 3.00 11.25 -7.04
CA ALA A 237 2.87 12.26 -5.98
C ALA A 237 4.06 13.25 -5.94
N ALA A 238 5.22 12.84 -6.46
CA ALA A 238 6.38 13.70 -6.64
C ALA A 238 6.40 14.43 -7.99
N GLY A 239 5.35 14.34 -8.81
CA GLY A 239 5.27 14.99 -10.12
C GLY A 239 6.21 14.40 -11.17
N ARG A 240 6.51 13.10 -11.08
CA ARG A 240 7.34 12.35 -12.04
C ARG A 240 6.64 11.08 -12.55
N PRO A 241 5.47 11.21 -13.21
CA PRO A 241 4.76 10.09 -13.84
C PRO A 241 5.65 9.23 -14.76
N ASP A 242 6.62 9.87 -15.43
CA ASP A 242 7.57 9.19 -16.31
C ASP A 242 8.44 8.17 -15.56
N LEU A 243 8.78 8.44 -14.30
CA LEU A 243 9.52 7.50 -13.45
C LEU A 243 8.61 6.37 -12.95
N THR A 244 7.33 6.65 -12.64
CA THR A 244 6.35 5.58 -12.39
C THR A 244 6.26 4.64 -13.59
N GLN A 245 6.10 5.20 -14.79
CA GLN A 245 6.03 4.41 -16.03
C GLN A 245 7.30 3.57 -16.25
N LYS A 246 8.49 4.17 -16.08
CA LYS A 246 9.78 3.46 -16.19
C LYS A 246 9.87 2.29 -15.21
N TRP A 247 9.60 2.52 -13.93
CA TRP A 247 9.84 1.52 -12.89
C TRP A 247 8.75 0.46 -12.82
N VAL A 248 7.49 0.78 -13.10
CA VAL A 248 6.43 -0.22 -13.27
C VAL A 248 6.77 -1.19 -14.41
N ARG A 249 7.21 -0.66 -15.57
CA ARG A 249 7.67 -1.49 -16.70
C ARG A 249 8.88 -2.33 -16.36
N TRP A 250 9.83 -1.77 -15.61
CA TRP A 250 10.99 -2.50 -15.13
C TRP A 250 10.60 -3.66 -14.21
N ILE A 251 9.68 -3.45 -13.27
CA ILE A 251 9.19 -4.51 -12.37
C ILE A 251 8.51 -5.62 -13.19
N LEU A 252 7.55 -5.27 -14.06
CA LEU A 252 6.84 -6.24 -14.90
C LEU A 252 7.77 -7.11 -15.74
N GLU A 253 8.86 -6.53 -16.26
CA GLU A 253 9.85 -7.21 -17.10
C GLU A 253 10.85 -8.06 -16.30
N ASN A 254 11.26 -7.60 -15.11
CA ASN A 254 12.41 -8.19 -14.40
C ASN A 254 12.01 -8.97 -13.15
N LYS A 255 10.80 -8.79 -12.62
CA LYS A 255 10.36 -9.37 -11.35
C LYS A 255 9.30 -10.47 -11.48
N TYR A 256 8.97 -10.80 -12.72
CA TYR A 256 8.04 -11.86 -13.06
C TYR A 256 8.58 -12.70 -14.21
N SER A 257 8.35 -14.02 -14.17
CA SER A 257 8.51 -14.90 -15.32
C SER A 257 7.51 -16.06 -15.25
N ASP A 258 7.40 -16.83 -16.34
CA ASP A 258 6.61 -18.05 -16.41
C ASP A 258 7.38 -19.31 -15.94
N ASP A 259 8.56 -19.13 -15.34
CA ASP A 259 9.39 -20.19 -14.78
C ASP A 259 8.93 -20.60 -13.36
N TYR A 260 9.38 -21.75 -12.86
CA TYR A 260 9.07 -22.25 -11.51
C TYR A 260 9.60 -21.35 -10.38
N VAL A 261 10.53 -20.43 -10.68
CA VAL A 261 11.03 -19.37 -9.80
C VAL A 261 10.54 -17.98 -10.21
N GLY A 262 9.47 -17.91 -11.02
CA GLY A 262 9.02 -16.69 -11.68
C GLY A 262 8.37 -15.63 -10.80
N LEU A 263 8.35 -15.81 -9.48
CA LEU A 263 7.95 -14.79 -8.51
C LEU A 263 9.15 -14.45 -7.63
N ASP A 264 9.33 -13.16 -7.37
CA ASP A 264 10.45 -12.66 -6.55
C ASP A 264 10.29 -13.00 -5.05
N GLY A 265 9.13 -13.50 -4.63
CA GLY A 265 8.81 -13.95 -3.27
C GLY A 265 7.59 -14.85 -3.23
N ASN A 266 6.96 -14.97 -2.06
CA ASN A 266 5.70 -15.69 -1.94
C ASN A 266 4.60 -14.95 -2.72
N ASP A 267 3.64 -15.69 -3.31
CA ASP A 267 2.48 -15.04 -3.94
C ASP A 267 1.49 -14.46 -2.92
N ASP A 268 1.63 -14.84 -1.64
CA ASP A 268 0.89 -14.33 -0.47
C ASP A 268 -0.60 -14.07 -0.70
N GLY A 269 -1.31 -15.17 -0.98
CA GLY A 269 -2.76 -15.14 -1.21
C GLY A 269 -3.17 -14.52 -2.55
N GLY A 270 -2.23 -14.40 -3.50
CA GLY A 270 -2.45 -13.80 -4.81
C GLY A 270 -2.06 -12.32 -4.87
N THR A 271 -1.36 -11.78 -3.88
CA THR A 271 -1.00 -10.36 -3.80
C THR A 271 -0.03 -9.95 -4.91
N LEU A 272 1.07 -10.69 -5.09
CA LEU A 272 2.01 -10.42 -6.20
C LEU A 272 1.36 -10.69 -7.55
N SER A 273 0.57 -11.76 -7.68
CA SER A 273 -0.20 -12.01 -8.91
C SER A 273 -1.19 -10.87 -9.23
N ALA A 274 -1.89 -10.34 -8.23
CA ALA A 274 -2.81 -9.22 -8.43
C ALA A 274 -2.08 -7.93 -8.82
N TRP A 275 -0.90 -7.67 -8.24
CA TRP A 275 -0.04 -6.56 -8.64
C TRP A 275 0.31 -6.66 -10.13
N TYR A 276 0.74 -7.85 -10.60
CA TYR A 276 1.03 -8.06 -12.01
C TYR A 276 -0.17 -7.77 -12.90
N VAL A 277 -1.35 -8.27 -12.54
CA VAL A 277 -2.58 -8.07 -13.32
C VAL A 277 -2.92 -6.58 -13.42
N PHE A 278 -2.99 -5.87 -12.29
CA PHE A 278 -3.31 -4.44 -12.27
C PHE A 278 -2.28 -3.63 -13.07
N SER A 279 -1.01 -3.76 -12.73
CA SER A 279 0.08 -3.01 -13.36
C SER A 279 0.16 -3.29 -14.87
N SER A 280 -0.08 -4.54 -15.31
CA SER A 280 -0.11 -4.91 -16.74
C SER A 280 -1.27 -4.27 -17.50
N LEU A 281 -2.38 -3.96 -16.82
CA LEU A 281 -3.51 -3.22 -17.38
C LEU A 281 -3.24 -1.71 -17.46
N GLY A 282 -2.17 -1.23 -16.82
CA GLY A 282 -1.72 0.15 -16.84
C GLY A 282 -2.22 0.99 -15.67
N PHE A 283 -2.76 0.39 -14.60
CA PHE A 283 -3.18 1.12 -13.40
C PHE A 283 -3.15 0.25 -12.13
N TYR A 284 -2.99 0.85 -10.95
CA TYR A 284 -2.89 0.14 -9.68
C TYR A 284 -3.77 0.78 -8.59
N PRO A 285 -4.46 0.00 -7.74
CA PRO A 285 -5.37 0.55 -6.75
C PRO A 285 -4.65 1.13 -5.53
N ILE A 286 -5.16 2.25 -5.01
CA ILE A 286 -4.88 2.67 -3.63
C ILE A 286 -5.90 1.97 -2.73
N ALA A 287 -5.53 0.81 -2.19
CA ALA A 287 -6.44 -0.01 -1.37
C ALA A 287 -7.03 0.79 -0.19
N GLY A 288 -8.28 0.54 0.16
CA GLY A 288 -9.02 1.35 1.13
C GLY A 288 -9.69 2.62 0.56
N SER A 289 -9.46 2.93 -0.72
CA SER A 289 -10.14 4.02 -1.44
C SER A 289 -10.80 3.57 -2.74
N THR A 290 -11.40 4.51 -3.46
CA THR A 290 -11.95 4.34 -4.81
C THR A 290 -10.93 4.63 -5.90
N LYS A 291 -9.72 5.10 -5.58
CA LYS A 291 -8.77 5.61 -6.56
C LYS A 291 -7.88 4.52 -7.17
N TYR A 292 -7.51 4.76 -8.43
CA TYR A 292 -6.48 4.02 -9.16
C TYR A 292 -5.44 5.01 -9.68
N GLU A 293 -4.17 4.66 -9.56
CA GLU A 293 -3.04 5.39 -10.12
C GLU A 293 -2.61 4.77 -11.45
N ILE A 294 -2.28 5.59 -12.43
CA ILE A 294 -1.85 5.12 -13.75
C ILE A 294 -0.37 4.72 -13.69
N GLY A 295 -0.09 3.53 -14.23
CA GLY A 295 1.25 3.03 -14.47
C GLY A 295 1.61 3.09 -15.95
N SER A 296 2.08 1.97 -16.50
CA SER A 296 2.36 1.83 -17.93
C SER A 296 1.96 0.42 -18.39
N PRO A 297 1.01 0.30 -19.33
CA PRO A 297 0.41 -0.98 -19.70
C PRO A 297 1.41 -1.93 -20.39
N LEU A 298 1.10 -3.24 -20.31
CA LEU A 298 1.90 -4.30 -20.92
C LEU A 298 1.34 -4.86 -22.21
N PHE A 299 0.03 -4.85 -22.37
CA PHE A 299 -0.63 -5.42 -23.54
C PHE A 299 -1.17 -4.32 -24.46
N ASP A 300 -1.08 -4.53 -25.77
CA ASP A 300 -1.66 -3.63 -26.79
C ASP A 300 -3.18 -3.44 -26.60
N LYS A 301 -3.87 -4.51 -26.18
CA LYS A 301 -5.29 -4.49 -25.86
C LYS A 301 -5.60 -5.43 -24.70
N ALA A 302 -6.42 -4.97 -23.76
CA ALA A 302 -7.07 -5.80 -22.76
C ALA A 302 -8.57 -5.48 -22.68
N THR A 303 -9.37 -6.40 -22.14
CA THR A 303 -10.79 -6.17 -21.90
C THR A 303 -11.16 -6.76 -20.55
N LEU A 304 -11.62 -5.91 -19.64
CA LEU A 304 -12.14 -6.32 -18.34
C LEU A 304 -13.64 -6.50 -18.43
N HIS A 305 -14.12 -7.69 -18.05
CA HIS A 305 -15.54 -8.00 -17.93
C HIS A 305 -15.97 -7.78 -16.48
N MET A 306 -16.79 -6.77 -16.22
CA MET A 306 -17.21 -6.33 -14.88
C MET A 306 -18.73 -6.53 -14.73
N GLY A 307 -19.17 -7.79 -14.75
CA GLY A 307 -20.58 -8.15 -14.88
C GLY A 307 -21.09 -7.85 -16.30
N GLU A 308 -22.17 -7.06 -16.40
CA GLU A 308 -22.72 -6.62 -17.69
C GLU A 308 -21.89 -5.50 -18.35
N ALA A 309 -21.03 -4.84 -17.58
CA ALA A 309 -20.14 -3.79 -18.07
C ALA A 309 -18.84 -4.35 -18.64
N LYS A 310 -18.25 -3.61 -19.59
CA LYS A 310 -16.93 -3.92 -20.17
C LYS A 310 -16.07 -2.68 -20.18
N LEU A 311 -14.84 -2.79 -19.68
CA LEU A 311 -13.81 -1.78 -19.85
C LEU A 311 -12.81 -2.27 -20.89
N GLU A 312 -12.74 -1.59 -22.03
CA GLU A 312 -11.74 -1.84 -23.06
C GLU A 312 -10.51 -0.98 -22.83
N ILE A 313 -9.34 -1.60 -22.81
CA ILE A 313 -8.06 -0.93 -22.58
C ILE A 313 -7.22 -1.06 -23.84
N PHE A 314 -6.72 0.07 -24.35
CA PHE A 314 -5.88 0.13 -25.55
C PHE A 314 -4.57 0.83 -25.24
N ALA A 315 -3.44 0.19 -25.53
CA ALA A 315 -2.12 0.79 -25.44
C ALA A 315 -1.53 0.98 -26.84
N ASP A 316 -1.72 2.16 -27.41
CA ASP A 316 -1.31 2.41 -28.79
C ASP A 316 0.20 2.52 -28.89
N ASN A 317 0.81 1.73 -29.76
CA ASN A 317 2.26 1.74 -30.00
C ASN A 317 3.08 1.33 -28.75
N GLN A 318 2.51 0.52 -27.86
CA GLN A 318 3.24 -0.10 -26.76
C GLN A 318 4.37 -0.99 -27.33
N SER A 319 5.54 -0.90 -26.72
CA SER A 319 6.63 -1.84 -26.99
C SER A 319 7.63 -1.83 -25.82
N PRO A 320 8.63 -2.72 -25.82
CA PRO A 320 9.75 -2.62 -24.86
C PRO A 320 10.51 -1.28 -24.94
N GLN A 321 10.44 -0.56 -26.05
CA GLN A 321 11.04 0.77 -26.22
C GLN A 321 10.06 1.91 -25.90
N ASN A 322 8.75 1.67 -26.05
CA ASN A 322 7.70 2.68 -25.88
C ASN A 322 6.97 2.47 -24.55
N VAL A 323 7.63 2.89 -23.48
CA VAL A 323 7.17 2.72 -22.10
C VAL A 323 6.44 3.93 -21.53
N TYR A 324 6.59 5.10 -22.17
CA TYR A 324 6.08 6.36 -21.65
C TYR A 324 4.72 6.72 -22.23
N LEU A 325 3.92 7.45 -21.47
CA LEU A 325 2.60 7.93 -21.88
C LEU A 325 2.70 9.35 -22.46
N LYS A 326 2.06 9.59 -23.61
CA LYS A 326 1.87 10.96 -24.13
C LYS A 326 0.72 11.66 -23.43
N GLU A 327 -0.38 10.95 -23.29
CA GLU A 327 -1.60 11.33 -22.60
C GLU A 327 -2.32 10.05 -22.15
N VAL A 328 -3.37 10.17 -21.35
CA VAL A 328 -4.28 9.07 -21.02
C VAL A 328 -5.69 9.56 -21.25
N ARG A 329 -6.52 8.76 -21.92
CA ARG A 329 -7.92 9.10 -22.17
C ARG A 329 -8.84 8.07 -21.54
N LEU A 330 -9.76 8.53 -20.70
CA LEU A 330 -10.85 7.73 -20.18
C LEU A 330 -12.15 8.22 -20.83
N ASN A 331 -12.83 7.33 -21.57
CA ASN A 331 -14.04 7.65 -22.34
C ASN A 331 -13.83 8.87 -23.26
N ASP A 332 -12.72 8.86 -23.98
CA ASP A 332 -12.24 9.92 -24.89
C ASP A 332 -11.90 11.27 -24.22
N GLN A 333 -12.06 11.40 -22.90
CA GLN A 333 -11.65 12.58 -22.15
C GLN A 333 -10.22 12.42 -21.62
N PRO A 334 -9.34 13.41 -21.82
CA PRO A 334 -8.00 13.35 -21.27
C PRO A 334 -8.05 13.38 -19.72
N LEU A 335 -7.31 12.49 -19.07
CA LEU A 335 -7.08 12.57 -17.64
C LEU A 335 -6.10 13.70 -17.34
N GLU A 336 -6.42 14.57 -16.37
CA GLU A 336 -5.54 15.67 -15.97
C GLU A 336 -4.46 15.20 -14.99
N ASN A 337 -4.84 14.37 -14.02
CA ASN A 337 -3.95 13.71 -13.08
C ASN A 337 -3.84 12.25 -13.53
N TYR A 338 -2.68 11.59 -13.42
CA TYR A 338 -2.53 10.17 -13.79
C TYR A 338 -3.20 9.26 -12.74
N SER A 339 -4.47 9.53 -12.45
CA SER A 339 -5.35 8.76 -11.58
C SER A 339 -6.81 8.93 -12.00
N PHE A 340 -7.66 7.99 -11.61
CA PHE A 340 -9.10 8.04 -11.82
C PHE A 340 -9.84 7.34 -10.67
N ASP A 341 -11.15 7.59 -10.55
CA ASP A 341 -12.00 6.97 -9.54
C ASP A 341 -12.69 5.71 -10.08
N HIS A 342 -12.98 4.75 -9.19
CA HIS A 342 -13.75 3.56 -9.53
C HIS A 342 -15.07 3.87 -10.21
N ALA A 343 -15.75 4.95 -9.80
CA ALA A 343 -17.00 5.38 -10.43
C ALA A 343 -16.85 5.69 -11.93
N ASP A 344 -15.68 6.11 -12.38
CA ASP A 344 -15.41 6.46 -13.77
C ASP A 344 -15.37 5.23 -14.69
N ILE A 345 -15.11 4.04 -14.13
CA ILE A 345 -15.03 2.77 -14.87
C ILE A 345 -16.12 1.76 -14.49
N ALA A 346 -16.88 1.97 -13.41
CA ALA A 346 -17.87 0.99 -12.92
C ALA A 346 -18.95 0.65 -13.97
N GLY A 347 -19.30 1.60 -14.85
CA GLY A 347 -20.22 1.41 -15.96
C GLY A 347 -19.60 0.80 -17.23
N GLY A 348 -18.32 0.45 -17.19
CA GLY A 348 -17.52 0.11 -18.37
C GLY A 348 -16.98 1.36 -19.06
N GLY A 349 -16.50 1.20 -20.29
CA GLY A 349 -15.97 2.29 -21.09
C GLY A 349 -14.68 1.94 -21.81
N THR A 350 -13.91 2.97 -22.13
CA THR A 350 -12.62 2.84 -22.83
C THR A 350 -11.53 3.60 -22.11
N LEU A 351 -10.41 2.93 -21.83
CA LEU A 351 -9.18 3.55 -21.35
C LEU A 351 -8.11 3.42 -22.45
N ARG A 352 -7.55 4.54 -22.91
CA ARG A 352 -6.59 4.56 -24.03
C ARG A 352 -5.29 5.24 -23.60
N PHE A 353 -4.18 4.56 -23.90
CA PHE A 353 -2.82 4.93 -23.57
C PHE A 353 -1.97 5.11 -24.86
N PRO A 354 -1.89 6.31 -25.43
CA PRO A 354 -0.93 6.60 -26.49
C PRO A 354 0.52 6.57 -25.97
N MET A 355 1.29 5.56 -26.40
CA MET A 355 2.65 5.30 -25.90
C MET A 355 3.74 6.04 -26.70
N SER A 356 4.89 6.25 -26.06
CA SER A 356 6.07 6.97 -26.56
C SER A 356 7.36 6.35 -26.05
N GLY A 357 8.44 6.48 -26.83
CA GLY A 357 9.80 6.12 -26.40
C GLY A 357 10.51 7.22 -25.60
N GLU A 358 9.94 8.42 -25.55
CA GLU A 358 10.43 9.54 -24.73
C GLU A 358 9.34 10.01 -23.76
N PRO A 359 9.71 10.44 -22.54
CA PRO A 359 8.79 11.08 -21.61
C PRO A 359 8.05 12.27 -22.22
N SER A 360 6.82 12.52 -21.77
CA SER A 360 6.09 13.73 -22.15
C SER A 360 6.83 14.98 -21.64
N LYS A 361 6.86 16.04 -22.45
CA LYS A 361 7.50 17.32 -22.09
C LYS A 361 6.55 18.27 -21.37
N GLU A 362 5.25 17.96 -21.35
CA GLU A 362 4.20 18.86 -20.88
C GLU A 362 3.64 18.49 -19.50
N ARG A 363 4.15 17.42 -18.87
CA ARG A 363 3.69 16.94 -17.56
C ARG A 363 4.80 16.32 -16.74
#